data_AF-S3AC28-F1
#
_entry.id   AF-S3AC28-F1
#
_cell.length_a   1.000
_cell.length_b   1.000
_cell.length_c   1.000
_cell.angle_alpha   90.00
_cell.angle_beta   90.00
_cell.angle_gamma   90.00
#
_symmetry.space_group_name_H-M   'P 1'
#
loop_
_entity.id
_entity.type
_entity.pdbx_description
1 polymer ?
#
loop_
_entity_poly.entity_id
_entity_poly.type
_entity_poly.pdbx_seq_one_letter_code
_entity_poly.pdbx_strand_id
1 'polypeptide(L)'
;MTSEPKIRIYLNTSAKMSRGKAAAHAVHAALTAFDIHPGHPVVVLGAKPQDIEQMRTVIRDAGRTELEPGTLTAGTDYSPFVRDDCEREDRTFHEEPGEWTCDHGCGVIDRDSPITAPIDPYERVRRILDNTRGHPVEEQAAEIVERLGL
;
A
#
# COMPACT_ATOMS: atom_id res chain seq x y z
N MET A 1 -9.32 -26.45 21.80
CA MET A 1 -8.48 -25.95 20.69
C MET A 1 -9.36 -25.13 19.76
N THR A 2 -9.43 -23.82 19.97
CA THR A 2 -10.11 -22.91 19.04
C THR A 2 -9.19 -22.74 17.85
N SER A 3 -9.57 -23.24 16.67
CA SER A 3 -8.77 -23.04 15.47
C SER A 3 -8.67 -21.54 15.20
N GLU A 4 -7.48 -21.03 14.92
CA GLU A 4 -7.31 -19.66 14.46
C GLU A 4 -8.26 -19.37 13.27
N PRO A 5 -8.85 -18.17 13.20
CA PRO A 5 -9.72 -17.80 12.09
C PRO A 5 -8.92 -17.88 10.78
N LYS A 6 -9.45 -18.64 9.81
CA LYS A 6 -8.84 -18.83 8.48
C LYS A 6 -9.72 -18.19 7.42
N ILE A 7 -9.11 -17.42 6.53
CA ILE A 7 -9.78 -16.94 5.33
C ILE A 7 -9.84 -18.07 4.31
N ARG A 8 -11.02 -18.33 3.78
CA ARG A 8 -11.25 -19.30 2.71
C ARG A 8 -11.70 -18.56 1.47
N ILE A 9 -10.97 -18.73 0.38
CA ILE A 9 -11.26 -18.12 -0.91
C ILE A 9 -11.69 -19.23 -1.86
N TYR A 10 -12.90 -19.12 -2.42
CA TYR A 10 -13.45 -20.07 -3.36
C TYR A 10 -13.44 -19.45 -4.76
N LEU A 11 -12.83 -20.15 -5.72
CA LEU A 11 -12.81 -19.73 -7.11
C LEU A 11 -13.89 -20.47 -7.90
N ASN A 12 -14.59 -19.75 -8.77
CA ASN A 12 -15.54 -20.35 -9.70
C ASN A 12 -14.78 -21.14 -10.78
N THR A 13 -14.75 -22.46 -10.62
CA THR A 13 -14.06 -23.37 -11.56
C THR A 13 -14.82 -23.59 -12.86
N SER A 14 -16.11 -23.23 -12.93
CA SER A 14 -16.91 -23.29 -14.16
C SER A 14 -16.62 -22.12 -15.10
N ALA A 15 -16.09 -21.02 -14.58
CA ALA A 15 -15.68 -19.88 -15.40
C ALA A 15 -14.32 -20.15 -16.06
N LYS A 16 -14.25 -19.93 -17.38
CA LYS A 16 -12.96 -19.99 -18.10
C LYS A 16 -12.12 -18.76 -17.75
N MET A 17 -11.09 -18.94 -16.92
CA MET A 17 -10.16 -17.88 -16.51
C MET A 17 -8.71 -18.33 -16.75
N SER A 18 -7.85 -17.38 -17.10
CA SER A 18 -6.40 -17.61 -17.05
C SER A 18 -5.93 -17.76 -15.60
N ARG A 19 -4.78 -18.39 -15.38
CA ARG A 19 -4.21 -18.55 -14.03
C ARG A 19 -3.97 -17.20 -13.35
N GLY A 20 -3.46 -16.20 -14.07
CA GLY A 20 -3.28 -14.84 -13.57
C GLY A 20 -4.60 -14.15 -13.20
N LYS A 21 -5.64 -14.30 -14.03
CA LYS A 21 -6.98 -13.76 -13.73
C LYS A 21 -7.58 -14.40 -12.48
N ALA A 22 -7.45 -15.72 -12.34
CA ALA A 22 -7.90 -16.45 -11.16
C ALA A 22 -7.16 -15.99 -9.88
N ALA A 23 -5.84 -15.81 -9.95
CA ALA A 23 -5.05 -15.27 -8.85
C ALA A 23 -5.44 -13.83 -8.48
N ALA A 24 -5.62 -12.96 -9.48
CA ALA A 24 -6.05 -11.58 -9.24
C ALA A 24 -7.42 -11.52 -8.55
N HIS A 25 -8.38 -12.34 -8.99
CA HIS A 25 -9.69 -12.43 -8.32
C HIS A 25 -9.60 -12.99 -6.90
N ALA A 26 -8.70 -13.94 -6.63
CA ALA A 26 -8.45 -14.41 -5.28
C ALA A 26 -7.92 -13.29 -4.37
N VAL A 27 -6.97 -12.49 -4.86
CA VAL A 27 -6.44 -11.33 -4.12
C VAL A 27 -7.53 -10.29 -3.89
N HIS A 28 -8.34 -9.98 -4.90
CA HIS A 28 -9.48 -9.07 -4.74
C HIS A 28 -10.41 -9.55 -3.62
N ALA A 29 -10.85 -10.82 -3.65
CA ALA A 29 -11.71 -11.38 -2.62
C ALA A 29 -11.09 -11.31 -1.22
N ALA A 30 -9.78 -11.55 -1.09
CA ALA A 30 -9.06 -11.42 0.17
C ALA A 30 -9.05 -9.97 0.68
N LEU A 31 -8.68 -9.02 -0.18
CA LEU A 31 -8.62 -7.60 0.15
C LEU A 31 -9.99 -7.02 0.49
N THR A 32 -11.05 -7.40 -0.24
CA THR A 32 -12.43 -7.01 0.08
C THR A 32 -12.82 -7.50 1.48
N ALA A 33 -12.44 -8.73 1.85
CA ALA A 33 -12.78 -9.30 3.15
C ALA A 33 -12.12 -8.56 4.33
N PHE A 34 -11.03 -7.84 4.09
CA PHE A 34 -10.36 -6.97 5.05
C PHE A 34 -10.76 -5.48 4.92
N ASP A 35 -11.70 -5.16 4.03
CA ASP A 35 -12.11 -3.79 3.70
C ASP A 35 -10.96 -2.91 3.18
N ILE A 36 -9.94 -3.54 2.58
CA ILE A 36 -8.77 -2.87 2.00
C ILE A 36 -9.02 -2.73 0.50
N HIS A 37 -9.92 -1.83 0.11
CA HIS A 37 -10.21 -1.57 -1.30
C HIS A 37 -10.11 -0.08 -1.66
N PRO A 38 -8.89 0.39 -2.02
CA PRO A 38 -8.68 1.77 -2.46
C PRO A 38 -9.20 2.07 -3.88
N GLY A 39 -10.05 1.22 -4.46
CA GLY A 39 -10.53 1.39 -5.86
C GLY A 39 -9.47 1.09 -6.93
N HIS A 40 -8.33 0.51 -6.57
CA HIS A 40 -7.26 0.20 -7.51
C HIS A 40 -7.37 -1.20 -8.15
N PRO A 41 -7.10 -1.34 -9.45
CA PRO A 41 -7.09 -2.63 -10.14
C PRO A 41 -5.91 -3.50 -9.69
N VAL A 42 -6.14 -4.80 -9.43
CA VAL A 42 -5.08 -5.77 -9.17
C VAL A 42 -4.80 -6.57 -10.44
N VAL A 43 -3.53 -6.65 -10.83
CA VAL A 43 -3.07 -7.44 -11.97
C VAL A 43 -1.98 -8.39 -11.49
N VAL A 44 -2.09 -9.67 -11.86
CA VAL A 44 -1.10 -10.71 -11.51
C VAL A 44 -0.36 -11.14 -12.77
N LEU A 45 0.95 -10.88 -12.78
CA LEU A 45 1.86 -11.17 -13.88
C LEU A 45 2.99 -12.08 -13.42
N GLY A 46 3.59 -12.82 -14.36
CA GLY A 46 4.85 -13.52 -14.10
C GLY A 46 6.03 -12.56 -14.25
N ALA A 47 7.02 -12.68 -13.38
CA ALA A 47 8.25 -11.91 -13.41
C ALA A 47 9.45 -12.82 -13.12
N LYS A 48 10.66 -12.40 -13.53
CA LYS A 48 11.88 -13.15 -13.21
C LYS A 48 12.26 -12.86 -11.75
N PRO A 49 12.94 -13.82 -11.07
CA PRO A 49 13.40 -13.61 -9.69
C PRO A 49 14.16 -12.30 -9.48
N GLN A 50 15.07 -11.95 -10.39
CA GLN A 50 15.89 -10.73 -10.30
C GLN A 50 15.06 -9.45 -10.36
N ASP A 51 13.94 -9.47 -11.08
CA ASP A 51 13.02 -8.33 -11.17
C ASP A 51 12.20 -8.22 -9.89
N ILE A 52 11.76 -9.36 -9.34
CA ILE A 52 11.00 -9.42 -8.08
C ILE A 52 11.84 -8.92 -6.90
N GLU A 53 13.13 -9.24 -6.84
CA GLU A 53 14.03 -8.81 -5.76
C GLU A 53 14.18 -7.29 -5.64
N GLN A 54 13.94 -6.58 -6.75
CA GLN A 54 14.02 -5.12 -6.80
C GLN A 54 12.69 -4.44 -6.44
N MET A 55 11.61 -5.21 -6.26
CA MET A 55 10.29 -4.67 -5.94
C MET A 55 10.21 -4.21 -4.49
N ARG A 56 9.29 -3.27 -4.23
CA ARG A 56 9.10 -2.66 -2.91
C ARG A 56 8.76 -3.67 -1.83
N THR A 57 7.85 -4.59 -2.13
CA THR A 57 7.46 -5.68 -1.23
C THR A 57 7.83 -6.99 -1.88
N VAL A 58 8.45 -7.87 -1.10
CA VAL A 58 8.91 -9.18 -1.55
C VAL A 58 8.38 -10.24 -0.59
N ILE A 59 7.78 -11.28 -1.15
CA ILE A 59 7.25 -12.43 -0.42
C ILE A 59 8.15 -13.62 -0.67
N ARG A 60 8.55 -14.26 0.43
CA ARG A 60 9.27 -15.53 0.45
C ARG A 60 8.40 -16.58 1.12
N ASP A 61 8.40 -17.80 0.59
CA ASP A 61 7.63 -18.89 1.16
C ASP A 61 8.16 -19.23 2.56
N ALA A 62 7.25 -19.45 3.50
CA ALA A 62 7.60 -19.80 4.89
C ALA A 62 7.97 -21.29 5.07
N GLY A 63 7.95 -22.10 4.01
CA GLY A 63 8.20 -23.54 4.05
C GLY A 63 7.02 -24.35 4.56
N ARG A 64 5.79 -23.83 4.42
CA ARG A 64 4.55 -24.54 4.82
C ARG A 64 3.88 -25.24 3.65
N THR A 65 4.54 -25.25 2.50
CA THR A 65 4.05 -25.67 1.20
C THR A 65 5.11 -26.56 0.52
N GLU A 66 4.92 -26.85 -0.76
CA GLU A 66 5.82 -27.62 -1.63
C GLU A 66 7.17 -26.94 -1.94
N LEU A 67 7.35 -25.67 -1.56
CA LEU A 67 8.58 -24.92 -1.81
C LEU A 67 9.52 -24.97 -0.61
N GLU A 68 10.83 -24.94 -0.90
CA GLU A 68 11.84 -24.80 0.14
C GLU A 68 11.63 -23.48 0.92
N PRO A 69 11.77 -23.49 2.26
CA PRO A 69 11.64 -22.27 3.05
C PRO A 69 12.60 -21.17 2.55
N GLY A 70 12.09 -19.95 2.44
CA GLY A 70 12.85 -18.79 1.96
C GLY A 70 12.84 -18.59 0.43
N THR A 71 12.20 -19.49 -0.32
CA THR A 71 12.04 -19.36 -1.78
C THR A 71 11.32 -18.06 -2.13
N LEU A 72 11.92 -17.29 -3.04
CA LEU A 72 11.30 -16.06 -3.57
C LEU A 72 10.09 -16.43 -4.45
N THR A 73 8.92 -15.88 -4.15
CA THR A 73 7.67 -16.29 -4.83
C THR A 73 6.92 -15.14 -5.50
N ALA A 74 6.83 -13.98 -4.85
CA ALA A 74 6.07 -12.86 -5.37
C ALA A 74 6.65 -11.53 -4.91
N GLY A 75 6.32 -10.47 -5.63
CA GLY A 75 6.61 -9.11 -5.19
C GLY A 75 5.60 -8.14 -5.77
N THR A 76 5.60 -6.93 -5.22
CA THR A 76 4.85 -5.80 -5.76
C THR A 76 5.65 -4.52 -5.57
N ASP A 77 5.62 -3.68 -6.59
CA ASP A 77 6.11 -2.31 -6.59
C ASP A 77 5.08 -1.31 -6.05
N TYR A 78 3.86 -1.77 -5.77
CA TYR A 78 2.77 -0.91 -5.30
C TYR A 78 3.17 -0.14 -4.04
N SER A 79 3.07 1.18 -4.13
CA SER A 79 3.22 2.11 -3.02
C SER A 79 1.86 2.74 -2.75
N PRO A 80 1.27 2.61 -1.55
CA PRO A 80 0.06 3.36 -1.19
C PRO A 80 0.31 4.89 -1.10
N PHE A 81 1.57 5.32 -1.26
CA PHE A 81 2.01 6.71 -1.22
C PHE A 81 2.43 7.24 -2.60
N VAL A 82 1.75 6.83 -3.67
CA VAL A 82 1.83 7.63 -4.89
C VAL A 82 1.03 8.90 -4.62
N ARG A 83 1.75 10.00 -4.38
CA ARG A 83 1.19 11.34 -4.49
C ARG A 83 0.48 11.44 -5.83
N ASP A 84 -0.70 12.03 -5.83
CA ASP A 84 -1.53 12.32 -7.00
C ASP A 84 -0.93 13.41 -7.91
N ASP A 85 0.39 13.52 -7.94
CA ASP A 85 1.11 14.66 -8.52
C ASP A 85 2.10 14.14 -9.56
N CYS A 86 1.59 13.92 -10.78
CA CYS A 86 2.29 14.07 -12.08
C CYS A 86 1.52 13.38 -13.25
N GLU A 87 0.20 13.29 -13.21
CA GLU A 87 -0.58 13.11 -14.44
C GLU A 87 -1.30 14.43 -14.75
N ARG A 88 -0.56 15.38 -15.33
CA ARG A 88 -1.17 16.39 -16.19
C ARG A 88 -0.30 16.65 -17.42
N GLU A 89 -0.93 16.38 -18.55
CA GLU A 89 -0.44 16.51 -19.92
C GLU A 89 0.21 17.87 -20.20
N ASP A 90 1.15 17.84 -21.16
CA ASP A 90 1.73 18.99 -21.85
C ASP A 90 2.51 19.99 -20.98
N ARG A 91 3.85 19.91 -21.06
CA ARG A 91 4.72 21.10 -21.19
C ARG A 91 6.14 20.73 -21.57
N THR A 92 6.60 21.42 -22.61
CA THR A 92 7.94 21.38 -23.22
C THR A 92 9.06 21.50 -22.20
N PHE A 93 10.02 20.57 -22.28
CA PHE A 93 11.30 20.63 -21.58
C PHE A 93 12.09 21.89 -21.99
N HIS A 94 12.49 22.69 -21.01
CA HIS A 94 13.63 23.58 -21.14
C HIS A 94 14.74 23.05 -20.23
N GLU A 95 15.85 22.65 -20.85
CA GLU A 95 17.07 22.27 -20.14
C GLU A 95 17.76 23.53 -19.61
N GLU A 96 17.76 23.72 -18.30
CA GLU A 96 18.84 24.44 -17.61
C GLU A 96 19.42 23.56 -16.50
N PRO A 97 20.75 23.51 -16.34
CA PRO A 97 21.39 22.60 -15.39
C PRO A 97 21.45 23.23 -14.00
N GLY A 98 20.87 22.58 -13.00
CA GLY A 98 21.38 22.71 -11.62
C GLY A 98 20.38 22.90 -10.48
N GLU A 99 19.08 23.05 -10.70
CA GLU A 99 18.14 23.21 -9.58
C GLU A 99 16.73 22.74 -9.95
N TRP A 100 16.32 21.58 -9.43
CA TRP A 100 14.94 21.12 -9.50
C TRP A 100 14.17 21.78 -8.36
N THR A 101 13.65 22.98 -8.59
CA THR A 101 12.65 23.58 -7.70
C THR A 101 11.27 23.38 -8.30
N CYS A 102 10.36 22.76 -7.54
CA CYS A 102 8.95 22.79 -7.88
C CYS A 102 8.36 24.07 -7.26
N ASP A 103 7.67 24.88 -8.06
CA ASP A 103 7.06 26.16 -7.63
C ASP A 103 5.96 26.01 -6.54
N HIS A 104 5.67 24.79 -6.08
CA HIS A 104 4.61 24.49 -5.11
C HIS A 104 5.12 24.08 -3.72
N GLY A 105 6.40 24.33 -3.38
CA GLY A 105 6.89 24.04 -2.02
C GLY A 105 6.86 22.55 -1.67
N CYS A 106 6.96 21.67 -2.67
CA CYS A 106 7.15 20.24 -2.47
C CYS A 106 8.59 20.03 -2.00
N GLY A 107 8.77 19.96 -0.67
CA GLY A 107 10.05 19.75 -0.03
C GLY A 107 10.84 18.57 -0.62
N VAL A 108 12.15 18.79 -0.76
CA VAL A 108 13.15 17.81 -1.17
C VAL A 108 13.05 16.59 -0.26
N ILE A 109 12.79 15.40 -0.83
CA ILE A 109 12.79 14.15 -0.07
C ILE A 109 14.16 13.50 -0.27
N ASP A 110 14.93 13.46 0.82
CA ASP A 110 16.22 12.78 0.92
C ASP A 110 16.03 11.27 0.69
N ARG A 111 16.84 10.68 -0.21
CA ARG A 111 16.77 9.25 -0.57
C ARG A 111 17.12 8.33 0.60
N ASP A 112 17.81 8.84 1.63
CA ASP A 112 18.30 8.05 2.77
C ASP A 112 17.43 8.22 4.03
N SER A 113 16.30 8.94 3.96
CA SER A 113 15.38 9.04 5.10
C SER A 113 14.59 7.73 5.28
N PRO A 114 14.63 7.10 6.48
CA PRO A 114 13.77 5.95 6.75
C PRO A 114 12.31 6.41 6.68
N ILE A 115 11.60 5.92 5.67
CA ILE A 115 10.17 6.18 5.49
C ILE A 115 9.46 5.55 6.69
N THR A 116 9.11 6.38 7.67
CA THR A 116 8.21 5.97 8.75
C THR A 116 6.93 5.47 8.10
N ALA A 117 6.56 4.23 8.41
CA ALA A 117 5.30 3.60 7.99
C ALA A 117 4.11 4.56 8.17
N PRO A 118 3.03 4.43 7.37
CA PRO A 118 1.82 5.19 7.66
C PRO A 118 1.40 4.81 9.07
N ILE A 119 1.35 5.82 9.93
CA ILE A 119 0.80 5.71 11.28
C ILE A 119 -0.60 5.11 11.09
N ASP A 120 -0.82 3.92 11.64
CA ASP A 120 -2.12 3.25 11.74
C ASP A 120 -3.20 4.30 12.04
N PRO A 121 -4.38 4.32 11.38
CA PRO A 121 -5.46 5.25 11.70
C PRO A 121 -5.72 5.39 13.20
N TYR A 122 -5.60 4.28 13.95
CA TYR A 122 -5.67 4.28 15.41
C TYR A 122 -4.50 4.99 16.08
N GLU A 123 -3.28 4.80 15.59
CA GLU A 123 -2.09 5.49 16.08
C GLU A 123 -2.12 6.99 15.72
N ARG A 124 -2.79 7.38 14.63
CA ARG A 124 -2.97 8.78 14.22
C ARG A 124 -3.96 9.49 15.14
N VAL A 125 -5.09 8.85 15.41
CA VAL A 125 -6.06 9.29 16.44
C VAL A 125 -5.38 9.34 17.81
N ARG A 126 -4.59 8.32 18.17
CA ARG A 126 -3.88 8.26 19.46
C ARG A 126 -2.87 9.40 19.62
N ARG A 127 -2.11 9.74 18.57
CA ARG A 127 -1.20 10.89 18.60
C ARG A 127 -1.93 12.22 18.75
N ILE A 128 -3.08 12.38 18.08
CA ILE A 128 -3.90 13.60 18.25
C ILE A 128 -4.37 13.67 19.70
N LEU A 129 -4.96 12.60 20.23
CA LEU A 129 -5.41 12.51 21.61
C LEU A 129 -4.29 12.75 22.63
N ASP A 130 -3.09 12.22 22.38
CA ASP A 130 -1.92 12.41 23.24
C ASP A 130 -1.43 13.86 23.24
N ASN A 131 -1.53 14.56 22.11
CA ASN A 131 -1.17 15.97 21.96
C ASN A 131 -2.23 16.92 22.52
N THR A 132 -3.50 16.49 22.59
CA THR A 132 -4.62 17.27 23.14
C THR A 132 -4.95 16.88 24.59
N ARG A 133 -4.08 16.12 25.26
CA ARG A 133 -4.30 15.72 26.67
C ARG A 133 -4.44 16.95 27.56
N GLY A 134 -5.62 17.11 28.15
CA GLY A 134 -5.96 18.24 29.04
C GLY A 134 -7.02 19.18 28.45
N HIS A 135 -7.33 19.06 27.17
CA HIS A 135 -8.44 19.78 26.55
C HIS A 135 -9.79 19.12 26.89
N PRO A 136 -10.90 19.88 26.92
CA PRO A 136 -12.24 19.30 26.98
C PRO A 136 -12.45 18.31 25.83
N VAL A 137 -13.20 17.23 26.08
CA VAL A 137 -13.44 16.15 25.12
C VAL A 137 -14.02 16.66 23.78
N GLU A 138 -14.82 17.73 23.85
CA GLU A 138 -15.45 18.38 22.70
C GLU A 138 -14.41 19.01 21.75
N GLU A 139 -13.33 19.61 22.30
CA GLU A 139 -12.24 20.17 21.49
C GLU A 139 -11.35 19.08 20.89
N GLN A 140 -11.10 18.00 21.64
CA GLN A 140 -10.34 16.86 21.13
C GLN A 140 -11.08 16.21 19.94
N ALA A 141 -12.41 16.08 20.04
CA ALA A 141 -13.23 15.54 18.96
C ALA A 141 -13.24 16.44 17.72
N ALA A 142 -13.33 17.76 17.90
CA ALA A 142 -13.27 18.72 16.80
C ALA A 142 -11.94 18.65 16.04
N GLU A 143 -10.81 18.56 16.75
CA GLU A 143 -9.49 18.46 16.11
C GLU A 143 -9.30 17.13 15.37
N ILE A 144 -9.83 16.02 15.90
CA ILE A 144 -9.80 14.73 15.20
C ILE A 144 -10.60 14.80 13.89
N VAL A 145 -11.80 15.39 13.93
CA VAL A 145 -12.66 15.55 12.76
C VAL A 145 -11.99 16.42 11.71
N GLU A 146 -11.43 17.57 12.10
CA GLU A 146 -10.74 18.48 11.18
C GLU A 146 -9.48 17.85 10.57
N ARG A 147 -8.61 17.23 11.38
CA ARG A 147 -7.31 16.70 10.91
C ARG A 147 -7.42 15.39 10.14
N LEU A 148 -8.54 14.67 10.29
CA LEU A 148 -8.83 13.46 9.53
C LEU A 148 -9.83 13.70 8.39
N GLY A 149 -10.43 14.89 8.29
CA GLY A 149 -11.39 15.23 7.24
C GLY A 149 -12.69 14.42 7.33
N LEU A 150 -13.15 14.14 8.55
CA LEU A 150 -14.34 13.34 8.86
C LEU A 150 -15.63 14.16 8.95
#